data_AF-A0AAV3T9I9-F1
#
_entry.id   AF-A0AAV3T9I9-F1
#
_cell.length_a   1.000
_cell.length_b   1.000
_cell.length_c   1.000
_cell.angle_alpha   90.00
_cell.angle_beta   90.00
_cell.angle_gamma   90.00
#
_symmetry.space_group_name_H-M   'P 1'
#
loop_
_entity.id
_entity.type
_entity.pdbx_description
1 polymer ?
#
loop_
_entity_poly.entity_id
_entity_poly.type
_entity_poly.pdbx_seq_one_letter_code
_entity_poly.pdbx_strand_id
1 'polypeptide(L)' 'MIDSRGDMDVEGLLRIVLVLVILLLVLEVLGEVFGLLFGILEFLQPLILLAVAALLVLWLADRL' A
#
# COMPACT_ATOMS: atom_id res chain seq x y z
N MET A 1 8.50 28.76 30.42
CA MET A 1 8.66 28.01 29.15
C MET A 1 8.67 26.55 29.55
N ILE A 2 7.59 25.80 29.27
CA ILE A 2 7.51 24.39 29.63
C ILE A 2 8.27 23.62 28.55
N ASP A 3 9.53 23.30 28.82
CA ASP A 3 10.35 22.48 27.94
C ASP A 3 10.22 21.02 28.37
N SER A 4 9.12 20.36 27.95
CA SER A 4 8.83 18.94 28.24
C SER A 4 9.50 17.98 27.25
N ARG A 5 10.47 18.45 26.45
CA ARG A 5 11.20 17.61 25.50
C ARG A 5 12.15 16.70 26.27
N GLY A 6 11.79 15.44 26.40
CA GLY A 6 12.59 14.42 27.09
C GLY A 6 12.01 13.93 28.42
N ASP A 7 10.75 14.27 28.76
CA ASP A 7 10.08 13.78 29.97
C ASP A 7 9.71 12.28 29.92
N MET A 8 10.09 11.58 28.84
CA MET A 8 9.77 10.17 28.65
C MET A 8 10.98 9.31 29.00
N ASP A 9 10.78 8.39 29.93
CA ASP A 9 11.81 7.43 30.33
C ASP A 9 12.28 6.56 29.14
N VAL A 10 13.54 6.13 29.19
CA VAL A 10 14.18 5.32 28.14
C VAL A 10 13.40 4.02 27.91
N GLU A 11 12.90 3.41 28.97
CA GLU A 11 12.05 2.21 28.89
C GLU A 11 10.75 2.48 28.13
N GLY A 12 10.13 3.64 28.36
CA GLY A 12 8.92 4.07 27.65
C GLY A 12 9.17 4.29 26.17
N LEU A 13 10.27 4.97 25.83
CA LEU A 13 10.71 5.18 24.44
C LEU A 13 11.02 3.85 23.76
N LEU A 14 11.77 2.96 24.42
CA LEU A 14 12.11 1.64 23.89
C LEU A 14 10.85 0.84 23.59
N ARG A 15 9.87 0.83 24.50
CA ARG A 15 8.61 0.12 24.28
C ARG A 15 7.83 0.68 23.08
N ILE A 16 7.79 2.00 22.92
CA ILE A 16 7.15 2.62 21.75
C ILE A 16 7.88 2.20 20.47
N VAL A 17 9.21 2.27 20.46
CA VAL A 17 10.02 1.84 19.31
C VAL A 17 9.78 0.36 19.01
N LEU A 18 9.73 -0.50 20.01
CA LEU A 18 9.44 -1.93 19.82
C LEU A 18 8.07 -2.15 19.19
N VAL A 19 7.04 -1.45 19.66
CA VAL A 19 5.69 -1.51 19.06
C VAL A 19 5.72 -1.02 17.61
N LEU A 20 6.42 0.08 17.35
CA LEU A 20 6.57 0.61 16.00
C LEU A 20 7.31 -0.39 15.09
N VAL A 21 8.38 -1.01 15.56
CA VAL A 21 9.11 -2.05 14.81
C VAL A 21 8.18 -3.23 14.51
N ILE A 22 7.38 -3.69 15.46
CA ILE A 22 6.40 -4.75 15.24
C ILE A 22 5.37 -4.33 14.18
N LEU A 23 4.84 -3.11 14.27
CA LEU A 23 3.90 -2.58 13.27
C LEU A 23 4.53 -2.51 11.88
N LEU A 24 5.80 -2.09 11.79
CA LEU A 24 6.54 -2.06 10.53
C LEU A 24 6.71 -3.47 9.95
N LEU A 25 7.06 -4.46 10.77
CA LEU A 25 7.15 -5.86 10.35
C LEU A 25 5.81 -6.41 9.85
N VAL A 26 4.70 -6.06 10.52
CA VAL A 26 3.36 -6.44 10.05
C VAL A 26 3.05 -5.81 8.69
N LEU A 27 3.36 -4.52 8.51
CA LEU A 27 3.14 -3.85 7.23
C LEU A 27 4.01 -4.44 6.11
N GLU A 28 5.24 -4.83 6.41
CA GLU A 28 6.14 -5.50 5.47
C GLU A 28 5.55 -6.83 4.99
N VAL A 29 5.12 -7.69 5.93
CA VAL A 29 4.46 -8.96 5.60
C VAL A 29 3.17 -8.74 4.81
N LEU A 30 2.37 -7.75 5.19
CA LEU A 30 1.17 -7.40 4.42
C LEU A 30 1.53 -6.97 2.99
N GLY A 31 2.57 -6.15 2.82
CA GLY A 31 3.07 -5.73 1.51
C GLY A 31 3.47 -6.91 0.63
N GLU A 32 4.20 -7.87 1.17
CA GLU A 32 4.58 -9.11 0.45
C GLU A 32 3.36 -9.95 0.06
N VAL A 33 2.43 -10.17 1.00
CA VAL A 33 1.20 -10.92 0.75
C VAL A 33 0.37 -10.26 -0.35
N PHE A 34 0.18 -8.94 -0.27
CA PHE A 34 -0.51 -8.20 -1.30
C PHE A 34 0.23 -8.27 -2.64
N GLY A 35 1.56 -8.16 -2.66
CA GLY A 35 2.36 -8.31 -3.87
C GLY A 35 2.15 -9.66 -4.55
N LEU A 36 2.10 -10.75 -3.78
CA LEU A 36 1.80 -12.09 -4.32
C LEU A 36 0.38 -12.19 -4.90
N LEU A 37 -0.61 -11.59 -4.24
CA LEU A 37 -2.00 -11.59 -4.72
C LEU A 37 -2.19 -10.71 -5.96
N PHE A 38 -1.56 -9.54 -5.99
CA PHE A 38 -1.67 -8.58 -7.08
C PHE A 38 -0.74 -8.89 -8.26
N GLY A 39 0.31 -9.69 -8.10
CA GLY A 39 1.22 -10.04 -9.20
C GLY A 39 0.52 -10.71 -10.39
N ILE A 40 -0.55 -11.48 -10.15
CA ILE A 40 -1.39 -12.04 -11.22
C ILE A 40 -2.19 -10.93 -11.93
N LEU A 41 -2.68 -9.95 -11.16
CA LEU A 41 -3.40 -8.80 -11.70
C LEU A 41 -2.48 -7.87 -12.50
N GLU A 42 -1.22 -7.70 -12.09
CA GLU A 42 -0.21 -6.97 -12.87
C GLU A 42 0.04 -7.63 -14.23
N PHE A 43 0.12 -8.97 -14.29
CA PHE A 43 0.23 -9.68 -15.56
C PHE A 43 -1.01 -9.52 -16.46
N LEU A 44 -2.21 -9.48 -15.86
CA LEU A 44 -3.46 -9.28 -16.58
C LEU A 44 -3.76 -7.81 -16.92
N GLN A 45 -3.09 -6.86 -16.26
CA GLN A 45 -3.26 -5.42 -16.46
C GLN A 45 -3.22 -5.00 -17.94
N PRO A 46 -2.25 -5.44 -18.78
CA PRO A 46 -2.26 -5.09 -20.21
C PRO A 46 -3.50 -5.61 -20.95
N LEU A 47 -4.01 -6.81 -20.61
CA LEU A 47 -5.21 -7.36 -21.23
C LEU A 47 -6.46 -6.60 -20.78
N ILE A 48 -6.54 -6.23 -19.51
CA ILE A 48 -7.64 -5.41 -18.96
C ILE A 48 -7.63 -4.04 -19.64
N LEU A 49 -6.47 -3.39 -19.76
CA LEU A 49 -6.34 -2.10 -20.44
C LEU A 49 -6.72 -2.21 -21.91
N LEU A 50 -6.33 -3.28 -22.59
CA LEU A 50 -6.72 -3.52 -23.98
C LEU A 50 -8.24 -3.71 -24.11
N ALA A 51 -8.85 -4.48 -23.22
CA ALA A 51 -10.30 -4.67 -23.20
C ALA A 51 -11.04 -3.35 -22.93
N VAL A 52 -10.57 -2.56 -21.97
CA VAL A 52 -11.11 -1.22 -21.69
C VAL A 52 -10.95 -0.31 -22.90
N ALA A 53 -9.77 -0.28 -23.53
CA ALA A 53 -9.53 0.52 -24.73
C ALA A 53 -10.44 0.10 -25.88
N ALA A 54 -10.63 -1.20 -26.10
CA ALA A 54 -11.56 -1.70 -27.11
C ALA A 54 -13.01 -1.29 -26.80
N LEU A 55 -13.44 -1.40 -25.54
CA LEU A 55 -14.76 -0.92 -25.10
C LEU A 55 -14.92 0.59 -25.32
N LEU A 56 -13.88 1.37 -25.05
CA LEU A 56 -13.88 2.82 -25.30
C LEU A 56 -13.99 3.14 -26.79
N VAL A 57 -13.26 2.43 -27.66
CA VAL A 57 -13.37 2.60 -29.12
C VAL A 57 -14.76 2.23 -29.61
N LEU A 58 -15.29 1.08 -29.19
CA LEU A 58 -16.64 0.64 -29.56
C LEU A 58 -17.70 1.63 -29.07
N TRP A 59 -17.58 2.09 -27.83
CA TRP A 59 -18.47 3.10 -27.28
C TRP A 59 -18.40 4.42 -28.04
N LEU A 60 -17.20 4.85 -28.42
CA LEU A 60 -17.01 6.08 -29.18
C LEU A 60 -17.58 5.95 -30.60
N ALA A 61 -17.37 4.81 -31.25
CA ALA A 61 -17.92 4.50 -32.57
C ALA A 61 -19.46 4.40 -32.55
N ASP A 62 -20.06 3.89 -31.48
CA ASP A 62 -21.52 3.85 -31.29
C ASP A 62 -22.11 5.24 -30.98
N ARG A 63 -21.28 6.18 -30.50
CA ARG A 63 -21.68 7.56 -30.18
C ARG A 63 -21.46 8.59 -31.29
N LEU A 64 -20.62 8.31 -32.28
CA LEU A 64 -20.30 9.19 -33.42
C LEU A 64 -21.30 8.99 -34.56
#